data_AF-A0A9P4WZM4-F1
#
_entry.id   AF-A0A9P4WZM4-F1
#
_cell.length_a   1.000
_cell.length_b   1.000
_cell.length_c   1.000
_cell.angle_alpha   90.00
_cell.angle_beta   90.00
_cell.angle_gamma   90.00
#
_symmetry.space_group_name_H-M   'P 1'
#
loop_
_entity.id
_entity.type
_entity.pdbx_description
1 polymer ?
#
loop_
_entity_poly.entity_id
_entity_poly.type
_entity_poly.pdbx_seq_one_letter_code
_entity_poly.pdbx_strand_id
1 'polypeptide(L)'
;MDLRLHRKGPLINDELSTWVTAKQRLLGKYDEQIQVTLTQGFGEEHKLVLSVSRFEPGPNDRTAYFWTDKAGKRRSKEMPPYFISDRAGAREAMYDFLVHARSFYLDGLLANSSRLIWATFDAASRYDPFGKPELVVDAFNLWVASRFIESPWRIVHGAYQMGAEVTYEQNHRYHDFVPVTPIMDTQLDEIVIRDLLVPITTRFLKKLKAKIDERKPEDWLEIHFAVFIMMSNVGWITKDMVAQTTEKGLKPGNRHGTLTCGYIHACKTILSHYHYVCAGPIPFVTFKYHDEGDVNTKNWTPDQRAYVQSLRREYARQTPERRKKIRDWAKLVMYEDDGYWCYQMLDLEWEGNIPHNGEVDDFTEEDFLSSSGTETRNVC
;
A
#
# COMPACT_ATOMS: atom_id res chain seq x y z
N MET A 1 11.05 -12.11 12.00
CA MET A 1 10.12 -11.02 12.33
C MET A 1 8.87 -11.32 11.55
N ASP A 2 7.75 -11.52 12.23
CA ASP A 2 6.43 -11.64 11.58
C ASP A 2 5.71 -10.33 11.84
N LEU A 3 5.74 -9.44 10.84
CA LEU A 3 5.22 -8.07 10.96
C LEU A 3 4.25 -7.79 9.81
N ARG A 4 3.15 -7.14 10.16
CA ARG A 4 2.11 -6.78 9.21
C ARG A 4 2.50 -5.51 8.44
N LEU A 5 2.87 -5.67 7.17
CA LEU A 5 3.28 -4.57 6.27
C LEU A 5 2.38 -4.36 5.05
N HIS A 6 1.34 -5.19 4.91
CA HIS A 6 0.33 -5.09 3.86
C HIS A 6 -1.03 -5.59 4.39
N ARG A 7 -2.11 -5.38 3.64
CA ARG A 7 -3.45 -5.89 3.99
C ARG A 7 -3.55 -7.41 3.76
N LYS A 8 -4.28 -8.10 4.64
CA LYS A 8 -4.75 -9.47 4.34
C LYS A 8 -5.98 -9.31 3.44
N GLY A 9 -6.04 -10.11 2.38
CA GLY A 9 -6.95 -9.86 1.27
C GLY A 9 -8.42 -10.02 1.59
N PRO A 10 -9.27 -9.86 0.56
CA PRO A 10 -10.71 -9.86 0.71
C PRO A 10 -11.33 -11.24 0.98
N LEU A 11 -10.52 -12.31 1.11
CA LEU A 11 -10.98 -13.69 1.24
C LEU A 11 -10.39 -14.38 2.46
N ILE A 12 -11.26 -15.06 3.21
CA ILE A 12 -10.87 -16.02 4.24
C ILE A 12 -10.95 -17.42 3.58
N ASN A 13 -9.82 -18.12 3.47
CA ASN A 13 -9.66 -19.46 2.87
C ASN A 13 -9.72 -19.46 1.33
N ASP A 14 -9.03 -20.41 0.67
CA ASP A 14 -8.82 -20.52 -0.80
C ASP A 14 -10.09 -20.64 -1.69
N GLU A 15 -11.25 -20.22 -1.21
CA GLU A 15 -12.58 -20.34 -1.83
C GLU A 15 -12.64 -19.77 -3.26
N LEU A 16 -11.91 -18.70 -3.55
CA LEU A 16 -11.90 -18.10 -4.90
C LEU A 16 -11.21 -19.00 -5.93
N SER A 17 -10.15 -19.69 -5.55
CA SER A 17 -9.48 -20.65 -6.46
C SER A 17 -10.42 -21.80 -6.83
N THR A 18 -11.17 -22.31 -5.84
CA THR A 18 -12.21 -23.33 -6.06
C THR A 18 -13.35 -22.78 -6.92
N TRP A 19 -13.81 -21.56 -6.64
CA TRP A 19 -14.87 -20.89 -7.39
C TRP A 19 -14.50 -20.69 -8.86
N VAL A 20 -13.32 -20.15 -9.15
CA VAL A 20 -12.84 -19.92 -10.52
C VAL A 20 -12.76 -21.24 -11.29
N THR A 21 -12.18 -22.27 -10.68
CA THR A 21 -12.10 -23.61 -11.29
C THR A 21 -13.48 -24.18 -11.59
N ALA A 22 -14.44 -24.02 -10.66
CA ALA A 22 -15.82 -24.47 -10.86
C ALA A 22 -16.50 -23.72 -12.02
N LYS A 23 -16.33 -22.38 -12.10
CA LYS A 23 -16.89 -21.58 -13.20
C LYS A 23 -16.24 -21.90 -14.54
N GLN A 24 -14.93 -22.11 -14.60
CA GLN A 24 -14.23 -22.54 -15.81
C GLN A 24 -14.74 -23.89 -16.33
N ARG A 25 -15.11 -24.83 -15.45
CA ARG A 25 -15.73 -26.11 -15.86
C ARG A 25 -17.13 -25.92 -16.44
N LEU A 26 -17.85 -24.88 -16.02
CA LEU A 26 -19.18 -24.53 -16.52
C LEU A 26 -19.13 -23.65 -17.78
N LEU A 27 -17.97 -23.07 -18.12
CA LEU A 27 -17.76 -22.25 -19.32
C LEU A 27 -17.90 -23.01 -20.64
N GLY A 28 -18.03 -24.34 -20.62
CA GLY A 28 -18.27 -25.17 -21.83
C GLY A 28 -19.53 -24.81 -22.64
N LYS A 29 -20.21 -23.69 -22.31
CA LYS A 29 -21.41 -23.15 -22.96
C LYS A 29 -21.27 -21.70 -23.48
N TYR A 30 -20.22 -20.96 -23.11
CA TYR A 30 -20.00 -19.56 -23.52
C TYR A 30 -18.54 -19.34 -23.92
N ASP A 31 -18.27 -19.42 -25.23
CA ASP A 31 -16.92 -19.52 -25.81
C ASP A 31 -16.23 -18.17 -26.09
N GLU A 32 -16.76 -17.07 -25.57
CA GLU A 32 -16.23 -15.73 -25.88
C GLU A 32 -15.37 -15.19 -24.74
N GLN A 33 -14.06 -15.43 -24.87
CA GLN A 33 -13.05 -14.73 -24.10
C GLN A 33 -12.79 -13.37 -24.77
N ILE A 34 -12.85 -12.30 -23.99
CA ILE A 34 -12.54 -10.95 -24.47
C ILE A 34 -11.32 -10.40 -23.73
N GLN A 35 -10.58 -9.52 -24.39
CA GLN A 35 -9.49 -8.77 -23.78
C GLN A 35 -10.01 -7.46 -23.19
N VAL A 36 -9.66 -7.20 -21.94
CA VAL A 36 -9.88 -5.90 -21.29
C VAL A 36 -8.56 -5.24 -20.98
N THR A 37 -8.54 -3.92 -21.06
CA THR A 37 -7.38 -3.11 -20.67
C THR A 37 -7.74 -2.31 -19.43
N LEU A 38 -6.90 -2.42 -18.40
CA LEU A 38 -7.10 -1.80 -17.10
C LEU A 38 -6.01 -0.76 -16.79
N THR A 39 -6.34 0.24 -15.99
CA THR A 39 -5.40 1.21 -15.40
C THR A 39 -5.85 1.59 -13.98
N GLN A 40 -4.95 2.15 -13.18
CA GLN A 40 -5.28 2.76 -11.88
C GLN A 40 -5.39 4.30 -11.95
N GLY A 41 -5.47 4.86 -13.17
CA GLY A 41 -5.67 6.30 -13.39
C GLY A 41 -4.40 7.08 -13.73
N PHE A 42 -3.34 6.38 -14.17
CA PHE A 42 -2.06 6.96 -14.58
C PHE A 42 -1.92 7.04 -16.12
N GLY A 43 -3.01 7.19 -16.86
CA GLY A 43 -2.98 7.21 -18.33
C GLY A 43 -3.08 5.82 -18.99
N GLU A 44 -3.17 5.82 -20.32
CA GLU A 44 -3.35 4.61 -21.16
C GLU A 44 -2.03 3.91 -21.49
N GLU A 45 -0.91 4.61 -21.34
CA GLU A 45 0.46 4.12 -21.46
C GLU A 45 0.82 3.15 -20.33
N HIS A 46 0.13 3.24 -19.20
CA HIS A 46 0.35 2.44 -18.00
C HIS A 46 -0.83 1.51 -17.80
N LYS A 47 -0.85 0.43 -18.60
CA LYS A 47 -1.98 -0.48 -18.69
C LYS A 47 -1.65 -1.92 -18.37
N LEU A 48 -2.65 -2.61 -17.83
CA LEU A 48 -2.69 -4.04 -17.59
C LEU A 48 -3.70 -4.67 -18.54
N VAL A 49 -3.30 -5.68 -19.31
CA VAL A 49 -4.19 -6.35 -20.27
C VAL A 49 -4.55 -7.73 -19.74
N LEU A 50 -5.85 -8.03 -19.65
CA LEU A 50 -6.35 -9.26 -19.07
C LEU A 50 -7.41 -9.93 -19.96
N SER A 51 -7.39 -11.25 -19.96
CA SER A 51 -8.43 -12.06 -20.58
C SER A 51 -9.57 -12.33 -19.59
N VAL A 52 -10.80 -11.99 -19.98
CA VAL A 52 -12.00 -12.19 -19.16
C VAL A 52 -13.06 -12.99 -19.92
N SER A 53 -13.91 -13.67 -19.16
CA SER A 53 -15.04 -14.43 -19.69
C SER A 53 -16.31 -14.14 -18.90
N ARG A 54 -17.45 -14.24 -19.57
CA ARG A 54 -18.76 -14.10 -18.92
C ARG A 54 -19.09 -15.37 -18.13
N PHE A 55 -19.71 -15.22 -16.97
CA PHE A 55 -20.26 -16.34 -16.19
C PHE A 55 -21.76 -16.17 -15.94
N GLU A 56 -22.44 -17.28 -15.62
CA GLU A 56 -23.81 -17.25 -15.10
C GLU A 56 -23.77 -17.07 -13.57
N PRO A 57 -24.31 -15.96 -13.02
CA PRO A 57 -24.36 -15.74 -11.58
C PRO A 57 -25.24 -16.74 -10.85
N GLY A 58 -24.70 -17.34 -9.81
CA GLY A 58 -25.46 -18.09 -8.82
C GLY A 58 -25.96 -17.19 -7.67
N PRO A 59 -26.78 -17.72 -6.75
CA PRO A 59 -27.40 -16.95 -5.67
C PRO A 59 -26.43 -16.25 -4.71
N ASN A 60 -25.19 -16.72 -4.62
CA ASN A 60 -24.16 -16.20 -3.72
C ASN A 60 -23.07 -15.41 -4.45
N ASP A 61 -23.17 -15.25 -5.77
CA ASP A 61 -22.16 -14.53 -6.56
C ASP A 61 -22.42 -13.03 -6.48
N ARG A 62 -21.36 -12.26 -6.25
CA ARG A 62 -21.46 -10.80 -6.17
C ARG A 62 -21.40 -10.17 -7.56
N THR A 63 -22.49 -9.56 -8.00
CA THR A 63 -22.60 -8.86 -9.29
C THR A 63 -22.60 -7.34 -9.15
N ALA A 64 -22.66 -6.80 -7.93
CA ALA A 64 -22.76 -5.37 -7.69
C ALA A 64 -21.74 -4.84 -6.67
N TYR A 65 -21.37 -3.57 -6.86
CA TYR A 65 -20.76 -2.76 -5.82
C TYR A 65 -21.83 -2.12 -4.93
N PHE A 66 -21.48 -1.94 -3.65
CA PHE A 66 -22.31 -1.28 -2.65
C PHE A 66 -21.46 -0.26 -1.90
N TRP A 67 -22.00 0.92 -1.65
CA TRP A 67 -21.33 1.96 -0.86
C TRP A 67 -22.36 2.87 -0.18
N THR A 68 -21.90 3.68 0.77
CA THR A 68 -22.68 4.74 1.40
C THR A 68 -22.26 6.08 0.81
N ASP A 69 -23.19 6.87 0.30
CA ASP A 69 -22.89 8.19 -0.23
C ASP A 69 -22.67 9.23 0.89
N LYS A 70 -22.26 10.44 0.51
CA LYS A 70 -21.99 11.54 1.46
C LYS A 70 -23.22 11.95 2.29
N ALA A 71 -24.43 11.62 1.85
CA ALA A 71 -25.66 11.86 2.58
C ALA A 71 -26.03 10.71 3.53
N GLY A 72 -25.17 9.68 3.64
CA GLY A 72 -25.41 8.50 4.47
C GLY A 72 -26.34 7.48 3.83
N LYS A 73 -26.67 7.61 2.53
CA LYS A 73 -27.60 6.71 1.84
C LYS A 73 -26.83 5.55 1.19
N ARG A 74 -27.32 4.33 1.38
CA ARG A 74 -26.81 3.16 0.66
C ARG A 74 -27.10 3.26 -0.83
N ARG A 75 -26.07 3.00 -1.64
CA ARG A 75 -26.07 3.01 -3.11
C ARG A 75 -25.50 1.68 -3.61
N SER A 76 -25.85 1.34 -4.86
CA SER A 76 -25.30 0.19 -5.56
C SER A 76 -25.04 0.49 -7.03
N LYS A 77 -24.14 -0.29 -7.64
CA LYS A 77 -23.90 -0.31 -9.10
C LYS A 77 -23.78 -1.76 -9.53
N GLU A 78 -24.76 -2.23 -10.29
CA GLU A 78 -24.70 -3.52 -10.96
C GLU A 78 -23.59 -3.51 -12.02
N MET A 79 -22.91 -4.64 -12.14
CA MET A 79 -21.85 -4.87 -13.10
C MET A 79 -22.14 -6.17 -13.87
N PRO A 80 -21.77 -6.24 -15.16
CA PRO A 80 -21.96 -7.45 -15.92
C PRO A 80 -21.13 -8.60 -15.33
N PRO A 81 -21.62 -9.85 -15.41
CA PRO A 81 -21.00 -10.97 -14.73
C PRO A 81 -19.80 -11.49 -15.51
N TYR A 82 -18.67 -10.81 -15.38
CA TYR A 82 -17.37 -11.22 -15.94
C TYR A 82 -16.37 -11.52 -14.84
N PHE A 83 -15.45 -12.43 -15.14
CA PHE A 83 -14.33 -12.80 -14.27
C PHE A 83 -13.06 -12.98 -15.12
N ILE A 84 -11.90 -12.89 -14.48
CA ILE A 84 -10.59 -13.16 -15.10
C ILE A 84 -10.49 -14.65 -15.38
N SER A 85 -10.46 -15.02 -16.66
CA SER A 85 -10.48 -16.42 -17.09
C SER A 85 -9.08 -17.02 -17.24
N ASP A 86 -8.06 -16.20 -17.49
CA ASP A 86 -6.66 -16.61 -17.48
C ASP A 86 -5.92 -16.04 -16.27
N ARG A 87 -5.91 -16.81 -15.18
CA ARG A 87 -5.25 -16.42 -13.93
C ARG A 87 -3.72 -16.38 -14.06
N ALA A 88 -3.15 -17.29 -14.85
CA ALA A 88 -1.70 -17.35 -15.02
C ALA A 88 -1.22 -16.13 -15.80
N GLY A 89 -1.88 -15.81 -16.92
CA GLY A 89 -1.62 -14.58 -17.68
C GLY A 89 -1.83 -13.32 -16.84
N ALA A 90 -2.89 -13.26 -16.03
CA ALA A 90 -3.11 -12.13 -15.12
C ALA A 90 -1.99 -11.94 -14.09
N ARG A 91 -1.45 -13.04 -13.55
CA ARG A 91 -0.31 -13.00 -12.63
C ARG A 91 0.94 -12.44 -13.32
N GLU A 92 1.30 -12.96 -14.48
CA GLU A 92 2.48 -12.47 -15.23
C GLU A 92 2.31 -10.99 -15.61
N ALA A 93 1.13 -10.61 -16.09
CA ALA A 93 0.83 -9.22 -16.43
C ALA A 93 0.95 -8.28 -15.22
N MET A 94 0.57 -8.74 -14.01
CA MET A 94 0.75 -7.98 -12.77
C MET A 94 2.22 -7.81 -12.37
N TYR A 95 3.03 -8.85 -12.55
CA TYR A 95 4.47 -8.76 -12.34
C TYR A 95 5.12 -7.75 -13.30
N ASP A 96 4.77 -7.83 -14.58
CA ASP A 96 5.26 -6.88 -15.59
C ASP A 96 4.80 -5.46 -15.27
N PHE A 97 3.54 -5.28 -14.88
CA PHE A 97 3.01 -3.98 -14.49
C PHE A 97 3.77 -3.41 -13.27
N LEU A 98 4.06 -4.22 -12.25
CA LEU A 98 4.82 -3.81 -11.06
C LEU A 98 6.23 -3.27 -11.42
N VAL A 99 6.92 -3.93 -12.35
CA VAL A 99 8.27 -3.52 -12.77
C VAL A 99 8.27 -2.12 -13.39
N HIS A 100 7.25 -1.79 -14.18
CA HIS A 100 7.13 -0.51 -14.86
C HIS A 100 6.39 0.54 -14.02
N ALA A 101 5.68 0.11 -12.97
CA ALA A 101 4.82 0.98 -12.18
C ALA A 101 5.57 2.06 -11.41
N ARG A 102 6.78 1.75 -10.94
CA ARG A 102 7.47 2.58 -9.94
C ARG A 102 7.51 4.06 -10.28
N SER A 103 7.95 4.44 -11.48
CA SER A 103 8.17 5.86 -11.82
C SER A 103 6.89 6.68 -11.72
N PHE A 104 5.81 6.21 -12.35
CA PHE A 104 4.56 6.99 -12.38
C PHE A 104 3.81 7.00 -11.04
N TYR A 105 3.98 5.98 -10.20
CA TYR A 105 3.48 6.03 -8.83
C TYR A 105 4.24 7.04 -7.98
N LEU A 106 5.57 7.13 -8.13
CA LEU A 106 6.36 8.14 -7.44
C LEU A 106 5.92 9.54 -7.88
N ASP A 107 5.83 9.77 -9.18
CA ASP A 107 5.44 11.07 -9.72
C ASP A 107 4.01 11.45 -9.30
N GLY A 108 3.05 10.53 -9.41
CA GLY A 108 1.65 10.83 -9.10
C GLY A 108 1.33 10.92 -7.61
N LEU A 109 1.86 10.01 -6.77
CA LEU A 109 1.51 9.97 -5.34
C LEU A 109 2.38 10.91 -4.49
N LEU A 110 3.63 11.17 -4.90
CA LEU A 110 4.54 12.03 -4.13
C LEU A 110 4.55 13.48 -4.60
N ALA A 111 3.82 13.84 -5.67
CA ALA A 111 3.75 15.21 -6.19
C ALA A 111 3.42 16.26 -5.13
N ASN A 112 2.53 15.93 -4.19
CA ASN A 112 2.09 16.83 -3.12
C ASN A 112 2.72 16.49 -1.75
N SER A 113 3.66 15.55 -1.71
CA SER A 113 4.32 15.15 -0.47
C SER A 113 5.27 16.24 0.05
N SER A 114 5.67 16.14 1.31
CA SER A 114 6.68 17.06 1.84
C SER A 114 8.00 16.91 1.07
N ARG A 115 8.74 18.01 0.91
CA ARG A 115 10.07 18.00 0.27
C ARG A 115 11.02 16.97 0.87
N LEU A 116 10.86 16.69 2.16
CA LEU A 116 11.61 15.69 2.91
C LEU A 116 11.31 14.28 2.40
N ILE A 117 10.02 13.91 2.32
CA ILE A 117 9.59 12.61 1.80
C ILE A 117 10.04 12.46 0.34
N TRP A 118 9.76 13.45 -0.51
CA TRP A 118 10.15 13.40 -1.92
C TRP A 118 11.67 13.23 -2.10
N ALA A 119 12.47 14.01 -1.37
CA ALA A 119 13.93 13.94 -1.46
C ALA A 119 14.48 12.58 -1.00
N THR A 120 13.89 11.96 0.02
CA THR A 120 14.29 10.62 0.47
C THR A 120 13.92 9.55 -0.55
N PHE A 121 12.72 9.61 -1.14
CA PHE A 121 12.31 8.69 -2.21
C PHE A 121 13.15 8.85 -3.48
N ASP A 122 13.48 10.08 -3.88
CA ASP A 122 14.35 10.38 -5.01
C ASP A 122 15.83 9.95 -4.78
N ALA A 123 16.31 10.06 -3.55
CA ALA A 123 17.63 9.52 -3.21
C ALA A 123 17.64 7.98 -3.19
N ALA A 124 16.58 7.36 -2.68
CA ALA A 124 16.42 5.92 -2.66
C ALA A 124 16.26 5.32 -4.07
N SER A 125 15.57 6.01 -4.98
CA SER A 125 15.38 5.52 -6.37
C SER A 125 16.68 5.50 -7.17
N ARG A 126 17.61 6.40 -6.84
CA ARG A 126 18.96 6.49 -7.42
C ARG A 126 20.02 5.72 -6.62
N TYR A 127 19.64 5.09 -5.51
CA TYR A 127 20.56 4.36 -4.67
C TYR A 127 20.99 3.06 -5.35
N ASP A 128 22.26 2.98 -5.74
CA ASP A 128 22.90 1.75 -6.18
C ASP A 128 24.22 1.58 -5.41
N PRO A 129 24.27 0.76 -4.36
CA PRO A 129 25.48 0.64 -3.57
C PRO A 129 26.59 -0.02 -4.37
N PHE A 130 26.33 -1.16 -5.03
CA PHE A 130 27.32 -1.96 -5.77
C PHE A 130 26.64 -2.98 -6.70
N GLY A 131 25.53 -2.59 -7.34
CA GLY A 131 24.84 -3.35 -8.39
C GLY A 131 23.57 -4.08 -7.98
N LYS A 132 23.21 -4.17 -6.69
CA LYS A 132 21.93 -4.76 -6.21
C LYS A 132 21.46 -4.19 -4.87
N PRO A 133 20.74 -3.06 -4.82
CA PRO A 133 20.06 -2.55 -3.62
C PRO A 133 18.82 -3.40 -3.30
N GLU A 134 19.00 -4.70 -3.06
CA GLU A 134 17.87 -5.63 -3.03
C GLU A 134 16.84 -5.31 -1.94
N LEU A 135 17.25 -4.74 -0.80
CA LEU A 135 16.32 -4.37 0.26
C LEU A 135 15.46 -3.16 -0.13
N VAL A 136 16.07 -2.14 -0.76
CA VAL A 136 15.35 -0.95 -1.24
C VAL A 136 14.44 -1.30 -2.42
N VAL A 137 14.86 -2.20 -3.30
CA VAL A 137 14.01 -2.72 -4.38
C VAL A 137 12.80 -3.45 -3.82
N ASP A 138 12.99 -4.32 -2.83
CA ASP A 138 11.88 -5.00 -2.16
C ASP A 138 10.94 -4.00 -1.46
N ALA A 139 11.49 -2.95 -0.84
CA ALA A 139 10.71 -1.87 -0.23
C ALA A 139 9.86 -1.11 -1.26
N PHE A 140 10.43 -0.71 -2.40
CA PHE A 140 9.67 -0.06 -3.47
C PHE A 140 8.61 -0.98 -4.05
N ASN A 141 8.93 -2.25 -4.28
CA ASN A 141 7.98 -3.20 -4.84
C ASN A 141 6.80 -3.44 -3.88
N LEU A 142 7.04 -3.51 -2.56
CA LEU A 142 5.96 -3.54 -1.57
C LEU A 142 5.13 -2.27 -1.60
N TRP A 143 5.79 -1.10 -1.63
CA TRP A 143 5.10 0.18 -1.63
C TRP A 143 4.20 0.35 -2.85
N VAL A 144 4.66 -0.05 -4.04
CA VAL A 144 3.86 -0.01 -5.28
C VAL A 144 2.77 -1.08 -5.27
N ALA A 145 3.11 -2.35 -5.00
CA ALA A 145 2.14 -3.44 -5.02
C ALA A 145 1.01 -3.25 -4.00
N SER A 146 1.27 -2.56 -2.88
CA SER A 146 0.22 -2.24 -1.89
C SER A 146 -0.86 -1.34 -2.51
N ARG A 147 -0.49 -0.41 -3.41
CA ARG A 147 -1.47 0.48 -4.06
C ARG A 147 -2.42 -0.27 -4.99
N PHE A 148 -2.00 -1.42 -5.52
CA PHE A 148 -2.83 -2.20 -6.46
C PHE A 148 -4.15 -2.70 -5.85
N ILE A 149 -4.23 -2.80 -4.52
CA ILE A 149 -5.42 -3.23 -3.75
C ILE A 149 -6.08 -2.09 -2.95
N GLU A 150 -5.63 -0.86 -3.17
CA GLU A 150 -6.12 0.35 -2.49
C GLU A 150 -6.79 1.30 -3.51
N SER A 151 -6.29 1.32 -4.74
CA SER A 151 -6.87 2.10 -5.83
C SER A 151 -7.78 1.25 -6.73
N PRO A 152 -8.94 1.77 -7.16
CA PRO A 152 -9.84 1.02 -8.03
C PRO A 152 -9.23 0.82 -9.42
N TRP A 153 -9.31 -0.41 -9.92
CA TRP A 153 -8.99 -0.70 -11.31
C TRP A 153 -10.10 -0.22 -12.25
N ARG A 154 -9.68 0.50 -13.29
CA ARG A 154 -10.57 1.12 -14.29
C ARG A 154 -10.43 0.41 -15.62
N ILE A 155 -11.54 0.04 -16.23
CA ILE A 155 -11.58 -0.52 -17.59
C ILE A 155 -11.51 0.64 -18.58
N VAL A 156 -10.43 0.72 -19.37
CA VAL A 156 -10.26 1.70 -20.45
C VAL A 156 -10.61 1.13 -21.83
N HIS A 157 -10.44 -0.18 -22.01
CA HIS A 157 -10.89 -0.89 -23.21
C HIS A 157 -11.59 -2.20 -22.83
N GLY A 158 -12.64 -2.55 -23.58
CA GLY A 158 -13.44 -3.77 -23.37
C GLY A 158 -14.75 -3.57 -22.58
N ALA A 159 -14.98 -2.38 -22.00
CA ALA A 159 -16.18 -2.11 -21.21
C ALA A 159 -17.49 -2.26 -22.01
N TYR A 160 -17.52 -1.75 -23.25
CA TYR A 160 -18.70 -1.88 -24.13
C TYR A 160 -19.01 -3.34 -24.46
N GLN A 161 -17.99 -4.15 -24.77
CA GLN A 161 -18.13 -5.58 -25.03
C GLN A 161 -18.64 -6.36 -23.82
N MET A 162 -18.31 -5.89 -22.60
CA MET A 162 -18.86 -6.44 -21.36
C MET A 162 -20.31 -5.99 -21.11
N GLY A 163 -20.81 -4.96 -21.79
CA GLY A 163 -22.08 -4.31 -21.47
C GLY A 163 -22.01 -3.43 -20.22
N ALA A 164 -20.84 -2.86 -19.92
CA ALA A 164 -20.65 -1.93 -18.81
C ALA A 164 -20.59 -0.47 -19.31
N GLU A 165 -21.28 0.42 -18.61
CA GLU A 165 -21.36 1.84 -18.97
C GLU A 165 -20.73 2.76 -17.92
N VAL A 166 -20.12 3.84 -18.43
CA VAL A 166 -19.62 4.97 -17.63
C VAL A 166 -20.81 5.68 -17.00
N THR A 167 -20.67 6.05 -15.74
CA THR A 167 -21.63 6.91 -15.06
C THR A 167 -21.08 8.32 -14.93
N TYR A 168 -21.89 9.31 -15.31
CA TYR A 168 -21.60 10.73 -15.16
C TYR A 168 -22.40 11.37 -14.02
N GLU A 169 -23.00 10.56 -13.13
CA GLU A 169 -23.69 11.08 -11.95
C GLU A 169 -22.68 11.78 -11.02
N GLN A 170 -22.84 13.08 -10.84
CA GLN A 170 -21.97 13.87 -9.97
C GLN A 170 -21.99 13.31 -8.54
N ASN A 171 -20.82 13.17 -7.91
CA ASN A 171 -20.62 12.53 -6.60
C ASN A 171 -20.83 10.99 -6.58
N HIS A 172 -21.02 10.34 -7.72
CA HIS A 172 -20.96 8.90 -7.79
C HIS A 172 -19.52 8.41 -7.57
N ARG A 173 -19.33 7.32 -6.82
CA ARG A 173 -18.00 6.76 -6.49
C ARG A 173 -17.14 6.49 -7.73
N TYR A 174 -17.78 5.93 -8.75
CA TYR A 174 -17.18 5.60 -10.04
C TYR A 174 -17.50 6.67 -11.12
N HIS A 175 -17.65 7.93 -10.73
CA HIS A 175 -17.91 9.02 -11.69
C HIS A 175 -16.81 9.07 -12.75
N ASP A 176 -17.21 9.13 -14.02
CA ASP A 176 -16.34 9.29 -15.19
C ASP A 176 -15.41 8.09 -15.50
N PHE A 177 -15.71 6.89 -14.97
CA PHE A 177 -15.04 5.66 -15.42
C PHE A 177 -15.88 4.39 -15.17
N VAL A 178 -15.44 3.28 -15.76
CA VAL A 178 -15.99 1.94 -15.51
C VAL A 178 -15.02 1.16 -14.60
N PRO A 179 -15.42 0.73 -13.39
CA PRO A 179 -14.59 -0.14 -12.57
C PRO A 179 -14.55 -1.57 -13.14
N VAL A 180 -13.56 -2.38 -12.73
CA VAL A 180 -13.63 -3.84 -12.91
C VAL A 180 -14.87 -4.42 -12.22
N THR A 181 -15.30 -5.63 -12.58
CA THR A 181 -16.44 -6.27 -11.89
C THR A 181 -16.04 -6.65 -10.45
N PRO A 182 -17.00 -6.81 -9.51
CA PRO A 182 -16.67 -7.19 -8.13
C PRO A 182 -15.87 -8.49 -8.02
N ILE A 183 -16.13 -9.46 -8.90
CA ILE A 183 -15.37 -10.72 -8.93
C ILE A 183 -13.96 -10.50 -9.47
N MET A 184 -13.81 -9.74 -10.55
CA MET A 184 -12.49 -9.39 -11.07
C MET A 184 -11.66 -8.65 -10.01
N ASP A 185 -12.26 -7.70 -9.29
CA ASP A 185 -11.62 -6.96 -8.19
C ASP A 185 -11.07 -7.92 -7.13
N THR A 186 -11.91 -8.86 -6.67
CA THR A 186 -11.53 -9.90 -5.72
C THR A 186 -10.39 -10.78 -6.24
N GLN A 187 -10.42 -11.14 -7.54
CA GLN A 187 -9.37 -11.93 -8.17
C GLN A 187 -8.05 -11.17 -8.29
N LEU A 188 -8.08 -9.87 -8.60
CA LEU A 188 -6.90 -9.02 -8.68
C LEU A 188 -6.26 -8.89 -7.29
N ASP A 189 -7.07 -8.61 -6.27
CA ASP A 189 -6.61 -8.55 -4.88
C ASP A 189 -5.94 -9.86 -4.43
N GLU A 190 -6.56 -11.00 -4.71
CA GLU A 190 -5.99 -12.31 -4.36
C GLU A 190 -4.63 -12.54 -5.03
N ILE A 191 -4.52 -12.24 -6.34
CA ILE A 191 -3.26 -12.36 -7.10
C ILE A 191 -2.21 -11.44 -6.49
N VAL A 192 -2.52 -10.16 -6.28
CA VAL A 192 -1.57 -9.19 -5.72
C VAL A 192 -1.10 -9.61 -4.33
N ILE A 193 -2.01 -10.05 -3.47
CA ILE A 193 -1.67 -10.35 -2.08
C ILE A 193 -0.86 -11.63 -1.98
N ARG A 194 -1.34 -12.71 -2.59
CA ARG A 194 -0.70 -14.02 -2.50
C ARG A 194 0.57 -14.08 -3.33
N ASP A 195 0.53 -13.57 -4.56
CA ASP A 195 1.61 -13.78 -5.51
C ASP A 195 2.64 -12.63 -5.48
N LEU A 196 2.30 -11.43 -4.97
CA LEU A 196 3.26 -10.31 -4.83
C LEU A 196 3.55 -9.96 -3.36
N LEU A 197 2.57 -9.48 -2.61
CA LEU A 197 2.79 -8.87 -1.30
C LEU A 197 3.36 -9.84 -0.26
N VAL A 198 2.82 -11.05 -0.14
CA VAL A 198 3.29 -12.07 0.83
C VAL A 198 4.75 -12.48 0.54
N PRO A 199 5.13 -12.89 -0.69
CA PRO A 199 6.52 -13.23 -1.03
C PRO A 199 7.49 -12.06 -0.84
N ILE A 200 7.12 -10.85 -1.28
CA ILE A 200 8.01 -9.69 -1.16
C ILE A 200 8.17 -9.30 0.31
N THR A 201 7.11 -9.33 1.11
CA THR A 201 7.16 -9.02 2.57
C THR A 201 8.06 -9.98 3.31
N THR A 202 7.91 -11.28 3.03
CA THR A 202 8.75 -12.32 3.63
C THR A 202 10.23 -12.09 3.32
N ARG A 203 10.54 -11.79 2.06
CA ARG A 203 11.90 -11.52 1.61
C ARG A 203 12.46 -10.22 2.22
N PHE A 204 11.66 -9.15 2.23
CA PHE A 204 12.00 -7.86 2.82
C PHE A 204 12.35 -7.99 4.31
N LEU A 205 11.47 -8.59 5.11
CA LEU A 205 11.68 -8.74 6.56
C LEU A 205 12.90 -9.61 6.87
N LYS A 206 13.14 -10.66 6.08
CA LYS A 206 14.33 -11.51 6.21
C LYS A 206 15.61 -10.71 5.94
N LYS A 207 15.66 -9.93 4.86
CA LYS A 207 16.82 -9.11 4.49
C LYS A 207 17.05 -7.96 5.47
N LEU A 208 15.99 -7.27 5.88
CA LEU A 208 16.05 -6.19 6.86
C LEU A 208 16.63 -6.72 8.18
N LYS A 209 16.09 -7.83 8.69
CA LYS A 209 16.61 -8.45 9.91
C LYS A 209 18.09 -8.82 9.78
N ALA A 210 18.48 -9.46 8.68
CA ALA A 210 19.87 -9.84 8.46
C ALA A 210 20.81 -8.63 8.50
N LYS A 211 20.50 -7.54 7.79
CA LYS A 211 21.32 -6.32 7.79
C LYS A 211 21.37 -5.64 9.16
N ILE A 212 20.26 -5.61 9.90
CA ILE A 212 20.23 -5.08 11.28
C ILE A 212 21.09 -5.92 12.21
N ASP A 213 21.03 -7.25 12.10
CA ASP A 213 21.80 -8.19 12.94
C ASP A 213 23.31 -8.15 12.61
N GLU A 214 23.68 -7.95 11.33
CA GLU A 214 25.07 -7.83 10.88
C GLU A 214 25.75 -6.55 11.38
N ARG A 215 24.98 -5.49 11.65
CA ARG A 215 25.46 -4.19 12.19
C ARG A 215 26.61 -3.57 11.38
N LYS A 216 26.62 -3.78 10.06
CA LYS A 216 27.61 -3.18 9.17
C LYS A 216 27.31 -1.69 8.96
N PRO A 217 28.27 -0.78 9.19
CA PRO A 217 28.07 0.65 8.95
C PRO A 217 27.70 0.96 7.50
N GLU A 218 28.14 0.14 6.54
CA GLU A 218 27.87 0.30 5.11
C GLU A 218 26.39 0.08 4.76
N ASP A 219 25.68 -0.73 5.55
CA ASP A 219 24.26 -1.04 5.33
C ASP A 219 23.32 0.06 5.81
N TRP A 220 23.82 1.02 6.62
CA TRP A 220 22.99 2.02 7.28
C TRP A 220 22.08 2.77 6.30
N LEU A 221 22.61 3.19 5.15
CA LEU A 221 21.83 3.99 4.20
C LEU A 221 20.77 3.16 3.49
N GLU A 222 21.06 1.90 3.17
CA GLU A 222 20.07 0.99 2.59
C GLU A 222 18.94 0.70 3.60
N ILE A 223 19.29 0.45 4.86
CA ILE A 223 18.32 0.28 5.96
C ILE A 223 17.49 1.55 6.11
N HIS A 224 18.11 2.73 6.10
CA HIS A 224 17.41 4.01 6.20
C HIS A 224 16.37 4.16 5.08
N PHE A 225 16.76 4.00 3.81
CA PHE A 225 15.80 4.13 2.71
C PHE A 225 14.68 3.09 2.77
N ALA A 226 15.03 1.83 3.05
CA ALA A 226 14.06 0.75 3.15
C ALA A 226 13.02 0.99 4.26
N VAL A 227 13.47 1.35 5.46
CA VAL A 227 12.58 1.65 6.59
C VAL A 227 11.72 2.88 6.30
N PHE A 228 12.30 3.93 5.70
CA PHE A 228 11.54 5.15 5.37
C PHE A 228 10.41 4.88 4.38
N ILE A 229 10.67 4.10 3.33
CA ILE A 229 9.66 3.70 2.34
C ILE A 229 8.56 2.86 3.02
N MET A 230 8.90 1.98 3.95
CA MET A 230 7.92 1.19 4.70
C MET A 230 7.08 2.01 5.67
N MET A 231 7.66 3.01 6.34
CA MET A 231 6.90 3.94 7.18
C MET A 231 5.88 4.71 6.35
N SER A 232 6.29 5.20 5.17
CA SER A 232 5.38 5.80 4.19
C SER A 232 4.29 4.81 3.78
N ASN A 233 4.64 3.55 3.46
CA ASN A 233 3.67 2.54 3.05
C ASN A 233 2.54 2.34 4.05
N VAL A 234 2.87 2.25 5.35
CA VAL A 234 1.87 2.08 6.41
C VAL A 234 1.01 3.33 6.58
N GLY A 235 1.58 4.53 6.39
CA GLY A 235 0.80 5.77 6.33
C GLY A 235 -0.27 5.75 5.23
N TRP A 236 0.10 5.29 4.03
CA TRP A 236 -0.86 5.13 2.93
C TRP A 236 -1.92 4.06 3.21
N ILE A 237 -1.53 2.89 3.72
CA ILE A 237 -2.47 1.80 4.07
C ILE A 237 -3.50 2.28 5.09
N THR A 238 -3.06 2.97 6.15
CA THR A 238 -3.97 3.44 7.21
C THR A 238 -4.93 4.52 6.72
N LYS A 239 -4.48 5.41 5.84
CA LYS A 239 -5.32 6.41 5.17
C LYS A 239 -6.38 5.76 4.27
N ASP A 240 -6.00 4.76 3.47
CA ASP A 240 -6.91 3.98 2.64
C ASP A 240 -7.96 3.23 3.47
N MET A 241 -7.55 2.59 4.57
CA MET A 241 -8.47 1.89 5.47
C MET A 241 -9.56 2.82 6.04
N VAL A 242 -9.22 4.05 6.43
CA VAL A 242 -10.19 5.05 6.90
C VAL A 242 -11.12 5.50 5.77
N ALA A 243 -10.61 5.66 4.56
CA ALA A 243 -11.45 5.97 3.40
C ALA A 243 -12.47 4.86 3.14
N GLN A 244 -12.04 3.60 3.10
CA GLN A 244 -12.91 2.45 2.83
C GLN A 244 -13.97 2.22 3.91
N THR A 245 -13.62 2.41 5.18
CA THR A 245 -14.58 2.25 6.29
C THR A 245 -15.65 3.33 6.25
N THR A 246 -15.26 4.56 5.96
CA THR A 246 -16.18 5.68 5.70
C THR A 246 -17.13 5.34 4.54
N GLU A 247 -16.61 4.81 3.43
CA GLU A 247 -17.43 4.39 2.28
C GLU A 247 -18.40 3.26 2.60
N LYS A 248 -18.02 2.33 3.48
CA LYS A 248 -18.90 1.26 3.96
C LYS A 248 -19.93 1.75 4.98
N GLY A 249 -19.85 3.00 5.40
CA GLY A 249 -20.71 3.57 6.45
C GLY A 249 -20.42 2.98 7.83
N LEU A 250 -19.24 2.39 8.01
CA LEU A 250 -18.80 1.86 9.30
C LEU A 250 -18.45 3.03 10.20
N LYS A 251 -19.00 3.02 11.41
CA LYS A 251 -18.66 3.98 12.46
C LYS A 251 -17.73 3.28 13.46
N PRO A 252 -16.66 3.95 13.92
CA PRO A 252 -15.90 3.49 15.07
C PRO A 252 -16.84 3.25 16.25
N GLY A 253 -16.70 2.15 16.98
CA GLY A 253 -17.41 1.98 18.25
C GLY A 253 -17.19 0.64 18.95
N ASN A 254 -16.28 0.57 19.93
CA ASN A 254 -16.09 -0.55 20.87
C ASN A 254 -16.22 -2.00 20.31
N ARG A 255 -15.89 -2.25 19.04
CA ARG A 255 -15.88 -3.60 18.44
C ARG A 255 -14.63 -4.42 18.79
N HIS A 256 -13.74 -3.86 19.61
CA HIS A 256 -12.48 -4.50 20.04
C HIS A 256 -11.59 -4.96 18.86
N GLY A 257 -11.72 -4.34 17.68
CA GLY A 257 -10.86 -4.65 16.54
C GLY A 257 -9.39 -4.28 16.79
N THR A 258 -8.52 -4.95 16.05
CA THR A 258 -7.05 -4.87 16.23
C THR A 258 -6.33 -4.72 14.90
N LEU A 259 -7.07 -4.43 13.81
CA LEU A 259 -6.51 -4.39 12.48
C LEU A 259 -5.33 -3.41 12.39
N THR A 260 -5.57 -2.18 12.85
CA THR A 260 -4.53 -1.16 12.89
C THR A 260 -3.51 -1.37 14.00
N CYS A 261 -3.85 -2.06 15.09
CA CYS A 261 -2.88 -2.48 16.10
C CYS A 261 -1.73 -3.30 15.49
N GLY A 262 -2.03 -4.16 14.50
CA GLY A 262 -1.01 -4.93 13.78
C GLY A 262 -0.01 -4.04 13.04
N TYR A 263 -0.48 -2.99 12.36
CA TYR A 263 0.37 -2.02 11.67
C TYR A 263 1.15 -1.14 12.65
N ILE A 264 0.51 -0.65 13.72
CA ILE A 264 1.17 0.11 14.79
C ILE A 264 2.30 -0.72 15.40
N HIS A 265 2.04 -1.99 15.71
CA HIS A 265 3.05 -2.90 16.26
C HIS A 265 4.22 -3.10 15.29
N ALA A 266 3.93 -3.27 14.00
CA ALA A 266 4.95 -3.39 12.96
C ALA A 266 5.84 -2.14 12.88
N CYS A 267 5.23 -0.96 12.79
CA CYS A 267 5.95 0.31 12.76
C CYS A 267 6.80 0.50 14.01
N LYS A 268 6.23 0.35 15.21
CA LYS A 268 6.97 0.51 16.47
C LYS A 268 8.13 -0.46 16.61
N THR A 269 7.97 -1.71 16.16
CA THR A 269 9.05 -2.70 16.18
C THR A 269 10.19 -2.29 15.25
N ILE A 270 9.88 -1.93 14.00
CA ILE A 270 10.89 -1.50 13.02
C ILE A 270 11.59 -0.22 13.49
N LEU A 271 10.83 0.76 13.99
CA LEU A 271 11.36 2.02 14.52
C LEU A 271 12.26 1.80 15.74
N SER A 272 11.89 0.89 16.64
CA SER A 272 12.74 0.55 17.80
C SER A 272 14.09 0.01 17.36
N HIS A 273 14.12 -0.89 16.38
CA HIS A 273 15.38 -1.39 15.83
C HIS A 273 16.15 -0.27 15.10
N TYR A 274 15.47 0.54 14.30
CA TYR A 274 16.10 1.64 13.58
C TYR A 274 16.76 2.64 14.53
N HIS A 275 16.05 3.09 15.56
CA HIS A 275 16.53 4.10 16.51
C HIS A 275 17.63 3.55 17.43
N TYR A 276 17.41 2.39 18.05
CA TYR A 276 18.30 1.92 19.12
C TYR A 276 19.36 0.92 18.68
N VAL A 277 19.15 0.20 17.57
CA VAL A 277 20.13 -0.80 17.08
C VAL A 277 20.94 -0.24 15.91
N CYS A 278 20.29 0.48 14.99
CA CYS A 278 20.97 1.02 13.82
C CYS A 278 21.54 2.43 14.02
N ALA A 279 21.36 3.05 15.20
CA ALA A 279 21.71 4.45 15.41
C ALA A 279 21.11 5.36 14.32
N GLY A 280 19.87 5.03 13.91
CA GLY A 280 19.24 5.52 12.70
C GLY A 280 19.29 7.04 12.52
N PRO A 281 18.89 7.84 13.51
CA PRO A 281 18.88 9.29 13.37
C PRO A 281 20.26 9.96 13.46
N ILE A 282 21.30 9.26 13.95
CA ILE A 282 22.61 9.86 14.30
C ILE A 282 23.24 10.65 13.13
N PRO A 283 23.23 10.14 11.88
CA PRO A 283 23.76 10.91 10.76
C PRO A 283 23.04 12.21 10.44
N PHE A 284 21.91 12.54 11.09
CA PHE A 284 21.16 13.77 10.82
C PHE A 284 21.33 14.84 11.90
N VAL A 285 21.83 14.50 13.10
CA VAL A 285 21.86 15.40 14.27
C VAL A 285 23.16 16.14 14.50
N THR A 286 24.29 15.60 14.06
CA THR A 286 25.59 16.11 14.51
C THR A 286 25.95 17.42 13.79
N PHE A 287 25.51 18.54 14.37
CA PHE A 287 25.95 19.90 14.01
C PHE A 287 27.39 20.18 14.48
N LYS A 288 27.93 19.36 15.38
CA LYS A 288 29.31 19.45 15.89
C LYS A 288 30.16 18.32 15.34
N TYR A 289 30.68 18.53 14.14
CA TYR A 289 31.71 17.67 13.57
C TYR A 289 33.06 18.01 14.22
N HIS A 290 33.43 17.28 15.26
CA HIS A 290 34.83 16.98 15.58
C HIS A 290 34.86 15.63 16.30
N ASP A 291 35.66 14.73 15.75
CA ASP A 291 36.16 13.45 16.27
C ASP A 291 35.20 12.26 16.45
N GLU A 292 35.47 11.26 15.59
CA GLU A 292 35.53 9.83 15.88
C GLU A 292 34.43 9.22 16.78
N GLY A 293 33.35 8.73 16.16
CA GLY A 293 32.42 7.80 16.80
C GLY A 293 31.14 7.50 16.00
N ASP A 294 30.88 6.22 15.78
CA ASP A 294 29.61 5.57 15.42
C ASP A 294 29.06 5.50 13.99
N VAL A 295 29.36 6.41 13.05
CA VAL A 295 29.01 6.15 11.62
C VAL A 295 30.21 6.39 10.72
N ASN A 296 30.80 5.31 10.21
CA ASN A 296 31.92 5.35 9.29
C ASN A 296 31.49 5.87 7.90
N THR A 297 31.32 7.18 7.77
CA THR A 297 30.97 7.85 6.50
C THR A 297 32.16 7.93 5.51
N LYS A 298 33.33 7.35 5.86
CA LYS A 298 34.52 7.39 5.00
C LYS A 298 34.30 6.67 3.66
N ASN A 299 33.45 5.64 3.66
CA ASN A 299 33.15 4.82 2.48
C ASN A 299 31.94 5.31 1.68
N TRP A 300 31.32 6.43 2.05
CA TRP A 300 30.16 6.93 1.33
C TRP A 300 30.53 7.49 -0.05
N THR A 301 29.63 7.38 -1.01
CA THR A 301 29.79 8.05 -2.30
C THR A 301 29.53 9.56 -2.15
N PRO A 302 29.98 10.40 -3.10
CA PRO A 302 29.64 11.82 -3.12
C PRO A 302 28.13 12.08 -3.04
N ASP A 303 27.32 11.27 -3.75
CA ASP A 303 25.87 11.42 -3.78
C ASP A 303 25.21 11.08 -2.44
N GLN A 304 25.69 10.05 -1.76
CA GLN A 304 25.22 9.67 -0.42
C GLN A 304 25.51 10.78 0.60
N ARG A 305 26.71 11.37 0.55
CA ARG A 305 27.05 12.55 1.38
C ARG A 305 26.18 13.75 1.03
N ALA A 306 25.96 14.01 -0.26
CA ALA A 306 25.15 15.13 -0.72
C ALA A 306 23.69 14.99 -0.26
N TYR A 307 23.12 13.78 -0.28
CA TYR A 307 21.80 13.48 0.27
C TYR A 307 21.72 13.77 1.77
N VAL A 308 22.62 13.21 2.59
CA VAL A 308 22.55 13.44 4.04
C VAL A 308 22.75 14.92 4.38
N GLN A 309 23.63 15.62 3.67
CA GLN A 309 23.79 17.07 3.81
C GLN A 309 22.56 17.86 3.35
N SER A 310 21.85 17.43 2.31
CA SER A 310 20.62 18.07 1.86
C SER A 310 19.50 17.88 2.89
N LEU A 311 19.39 16.68 3.46
CA LEU A 311 18.41 16.35 4.51
C LEU A 311 18.65 17.18 5.77
N ARG A 312 19.91 17.27 6.23
CA ARG A 312 20.31 18.12 7.37
C ARG A 312 19.92 19.58 7.13
N ARG A 313 20.18 20.09 5.92
CA ARG A 313 19.81 21.47 5.54
C ARG A 313 18.30 21.66 5.50
N GLU A 314 17.56 20.69 4.97
CA GLU A 314 16.10 20.77 4.91
C GLU A 314 15.51 20.76 6.32
N TYR A 315 16.00 19.89 7.21
CA TYR A 315 15.61 19.87 8.62
C TYR A 315 15.90 21.20 9.33
N ALA A 316 17.08 21.79 9.09
CA ALA A 316 17.45 23.09 9.63
C ALA A 316 16.61 24.26 9.06
N ARG A 317 16.11 24.12 7.82
CA ARG A 317 15.27 25.13 7.15
C ARG A 317 13.79 25.02 7.48
N GLN A 318 13.34 23.91 8.04
CA GLN A 318 11.94 23.78 8.43
C GLN A 318 11.56 24.91 9.39
N THR A 319 10.41 25.53 9.13
CA THR A 319 9.91 26.64 9.96
C THR A 319 9.75 26.18 11.41
N PRO A 320 9.76 27.09 12.40
CA PRO A 320 9.46 26.73 13.78
C PRO A 320 8.19 25.88 13.92
N GLU A 321 7.18 26.09 13.09
CA GLU A 321 5.92 25.34 13.02
C GLU A 321 6.09 23.94 12.43
N ARG A 322 6.91 23.76 11.39
CA ARG A 322 7.22 22.42 10.83
C ARG A 322 8.13 21.61 11.75
N ARG A 323 9.14 22.25 12.36
CA ARG A 323 9.92 21.63 13.44
C ARG A 323 9.06 21.34 14.65
N LYS A 324 8.07 22.19 14.93
CA LYS A 324 7.03 21.91 15.93
C LYS A 324 6.16 20.75 15.48
N LYS A 325 5.79 20.59 14.21
CA LYS A 325 5.07 19.41 13.70
C LYS A 325 5.87 18.10 13.83
N ILE A 326 7.18 18.14 13.60
CA ILE A 326 8.12 17.02 13.86
C ILE A 326 8.41 16.83 15.37
N ARG A 327 8.06 17.76 16.25
CA ARG A 327 8.14 17.57 17.71
C ARG A 327 6.79 17.24 18.35
N ASP A 328 5.71 17.69 17.73
CA ASP A 328 4.31 17.52 18.12
C ASP A 328 3.65 16.44 17.25
N TRP A 329 4.41 15.53 16.63
CA TRP A 329 3.83 14.41 15.87
C TRP A 329 3.04 13.48 16.79
N ALA A 330 3.40 13.39 18.07
CA ALA A 330 2.60 12.76 19.10
C ALA A 330 1.23 13.43 19.32
N LYS A 331 0.96 14.57 18.67
CA LYS A 331 -0.35 15.22 18.61
C LYS A 331 -1.04 15.07 17.25
N LEU A 332 -0.37 14.52 16.23
CA LEU A 332 -1.01 14.21 14.95
C LEU A 332 -1.87 12.96 15.10
N VAL A 333 -3.07 13.00 14.53
CA VAL A 333 -3.88 11.80 14.39
C VAL A 333 -3.24 10.95 13.29
N MET A 334 -2.85 9.72 13.61
CA MET A 334 -2.11 8.82 12.71
C MET A 334 -2.77 8.66 11.32
N TYR A 335 -4.10 8.77 11.25
CA TYR A 335 -4.87 8.62 10.01
C TYR A 335 -4.95 9.89 9.15
N GLU A 336 -4.60 11.06 9.69
CA GLU A 336 -4.76 12.34 9.00
C GLU A 336 -3.52 12.76 8.19
N ASP A 337 -2.35 12.18 8.47
CA ASP A 337 -1.08 12.52 7.80
C ASP A 337 -0.34 11.25 7.36
N ASP A 338 -0.23 11.03 6.05
CA ASP A 338 0.48 9.89 5.46
C ASP A 338 1.99 9.89 5.73
N GLY A 339 2.55 11.02 6.17
CA GLY A 339 3.92 11.15 6.66
C GLY A 339 4.12 10.81 8.14
N TYR A 340 3.05 10.52 8.91
CA TYR A 340 3.10 10.34 10.37
C TYR A 340 4.25 9.41 10.82
N TRP A 341 4.35 8.22 10.24
CA TRP A 341 5.39 7.25 10.58
C TRP A 341 6.78 7.65 10.07
N CYS A 342 6.87 8.37 8.96
CA CYS A 342 8.13 8.92 8.47
C CYS A 342 8.69 9.97 9.43
N TYR A 343 7.84 10.81 10.01
CA TYR A 343 8.28 11.80 11.01
C TYR A 343 8.81 11.13 12.28
N GLN A 344 8.19 10.05 12.73
CA GLN A 344 8.70 9.26 13.87
C GLN A 344 10.08 8.66 13.63
N MET A 345 10.36 8.25 12.40
CA MET A 345 11.68 7.74 12.03
C MET A 345 12.77 8.83 12.13
N LEU A 346 12.40 10.08 11.90
CA LEU A 346 13.32 11.22 11.91
C LEU A 346 13.41 11.92 13.28
N ASP A 347 12.62 11.47 14.26
CA ASP A 347 12.64 12.02 15.60
C ASP A 347 13.85 11.50 16.39
N LEU A 348 14.58 12.42 16.98
CA LEU A 348 15.82 12.18 17.72
C LEU A 348 15.54 11.77 19.16
N GLU A 349 14.38 12.18 19.67
CA GLU A 349 13.89 11.92 21.02
C GLU A 349 12.81 10.82 20.99
N TRP A 350 12.79 10.01 19.92
CA TRP A 350 11.79 8.98 19.74
C TRP A 350 11.86 7.93 20.87
N GLU A 351 10.70 7.60 21.45
CA GLU A 351 10.55 6.52 22.43
C GLU A 351 9.45 5.54 22.00
N GLY A 352 9.73 4.24 22.10
CA GLY A 352 8.78 3.19 21.64
C GLY A 352 7.49 3.07 22.46
N ASN A 353 7.50 3.58 23.69
CA ASN A 353 6.36 3.59 24.61
C ASN A 353 5.39 4.76 24.36
N ILE A 354 5.73 5.75 23.52
CA ILE A 354 4.84 6.89 23.26
C ILE A 354 3.51 6.38 22.67
N PRO A 355 2.37 6.68 23.28
CA PRO A 355 1.08 6.31 22.72
C PRO A 355 0.89 7.00 21.37
N HIS A 356 0.31 6.29 20.40
CA HIS A 356 -0.14 6.96 19.19
C HIS A 356 -1.30 7.90 19.55
N ASN A 357 -1.48 8.97 18.78
CA ASN A 357 -2.60 9.89 19.01
C ASN A 357 -3.74 9.62 18.01
N GLY A 358 -4.97 9.76 18.51
CA GLY A 358 -6.20 9.28 17.87
C GLY A 358 -6.69 7.95 18.44
N GLU A 359 -8.01 7.74 18.43
CA GLU A 359 -8.59 6.43 18.75
C GLU A 359 -8.14 5.42 17.71
N VAL A 360 -7.56 4.28 18.12
CA VAL A 360 -7.36 3.16 17.20
C VAL A 360 -8.74 2.73 16.75
N ASP A 361 -8.89 2.57 15.44
CA ASP A 361 -10.07 1.91 14.93
C ASP A 361 -10.27 0.54 15.57
N ASP A 362 -11.53 0.15 15.63
CA ASP A 362 -11.98 -1.12 16.12
C ASP A 362 -12.38 -2.04 14.97
N PHE A 363 -11.81 -1.84 13.78
CA PHE A 363 -12.11 -2.67 12.62
C PHE A 363 -11.40 -4.02 12.70
N THR A 364 -12.04 -5.00 12.11
CA THR A 364 -11.54 -6.36 11.90
C THR A 364 -11.25 -6.59 10.42
N GLU A 365 -10.51 -7.64 10.09
CA GLU A 365 -10.30 -8.03 8.68
C GLU A 365 -11.62 -8.28 7.95
N GLU A 366 -12.61 -8.82 8.68
CA GLU A 366 -13.93 -9.16 8.16
C GLU A 366 -14.68 -7.92 7.64
N ASP A 367 -14.46 -6.76 8.27
CA ASP A 367 -15.02 -5.48 7.80
C ASP A 367 -14.49 -5.10 6.41
N PHE A 368 -13.33 -5.64 6.01
CA PHE A 368 -12.67 -5.39 4.72
C PHE A 368 -12.84 -6.49 3.69
N LEU A 369 -13.39 -7.65 4.06
CA LEU A 369 -13.70 -8.71 3.10
C LEU A 369 -14.75 -8.22 2.11
N SER A 370 -14.52 -8.48 0.82
CA SER A 370 -15.62 -8.52 -0.12
C SER A 370 -16.34 -9.84 0.17
N SER A 371 -17.45 -9.80 0.90
CA SER A 371 -18.25 -10.98 1.20
C SER A 371 -18.66 -11.72 -0.10
N SER A 372 -17.83 -12.65 -0.56
CA SER A 372 -18.25 -13.76 -1.39
C SER A 372 -18.66 -14.86 -0.42
N GLY A 373 -19.94 -14.86 -0.06
CA GLY A 373 -20.50 -15.82 0.90
C GLY A 373 -20.96 -15.16 2.19
N THR A 374 -22.28 -15.22 2.41
CA THR A 374 -22.98 -14.88 3.67
C THR A 374 -22.91 -13.42 4.12
N GLU A 375 -23.80 -12.59 3.56
CA GLU A 375 -24.50 -11.63 4.43
C GLU A 375 -25.32 -12.44 5.43
N THR A 376 -24.86 -12.53 6.67
CA THR A 376 -25.77 -12.83 7.78
C THR A 376 -26.76 -11.67 7.83
N ARG A 377 -27.99 -11.93 7.39
CA ARG A 377 -29.15 -11.09 7.66
C ARG A 377 -29.28 -10.95 9.17
N ASN A 378 -28.70 -9.91 9.75
CA ASN A 378 -29.17 -9.42 11.05
C ASN A 378 -30.46 -8.64 10.79
N VAL A 379 -31.55 -9.39 10.71
CA VAL A 379 -32.87 -8.90 11.07
C VAL A 379 -32.87 -8.76 12.59
N CYS A 380 -32.85 -7.51 13.07
CA CYS A 380 -33.56 -7.01 14.25
C CYS A 380 -33.37 -5.49 14.32
#